data_AF-A0A949YU37-F1
#
_entry.id   AF-A0A949YU37-F1
#
_cell.length_a   1.000
_cell.length_b   1.000
_cell.length_c   1.000
_cell.angle_alpha   90.00
_cell.angle_beta   90.00
_cell.angle_gamma   90.00
#
_symmetry.space_group_name_H-M   'P 1'
#
loop_
_entity.id
_entity.type
_entity.pdbx_description
1 polymer ?
#
loop_
_entity_poly.entity_id
_entity_poly.type
_entity_poly.pdbx_seq_one_letter_code
_entity_poly.pdbx_strand_id
1 'polypeptide(L)'
;MRIVCISDTHGQHAKLSVPDGDVLIHAGDFMAFGDRPKEIVDFNQWLGKQPHRHKVVIAGRGTSVAGTHRGRARSQPAPARVPGL
;
A
#
# COMPACT_ATOMS: atom_id res chain seq x y z
N MET A 1 -18.91 -14.86 -6.16
CA MET A 1 -18.08 -13.74 -5.67
C MET A 1 -16.63 -14.02 -5.99
N ARG A 2 -15.95 -13.12 -6.69
CA ARG A 2 -14.52 -13.17 -7.03
C ARG A 2 -13.80 -12.00 -6.38
N ILE A 3 -12.81 -12.33 -5.57
CA ILE A 3 -11.91 -11.35 -4.95
C ILE A 3 -10.61 -11.34 -5.75
N VAL A 4 -10.17 -10.15 -6.14
CA VAL A 4 -8.87 -9.91 -6.77
C VAL A 4 -7.98 -9.23 -5.74
N CYS A 5 -6.85 -9.86 -5.43
CA CYS A 5 -5.91 -9.36 -4.44
C CYS A 5 -4.56 -9.04 -5.11
N ILE A 6 -4.05 -7.83 -4.85
CA ILE A 6 -2.74 -7.35 -5.29
C ILE A 6 -2.05 -6.64 -4.13
N SER A 7 -0.74 -6.45 -4.22
CA SER A 7 0.06 -5.76 -3.20
C SER A 7 1.35 -5.19 -3.78
N ASP A 8 2.05 -4.36 -3.00
CA ASP A 8 3.46 -3.98 -3.23
C ASP A 8 3.74 -3.45 -4.64
N THR A 9 2.81 -2.66 -5.18
CA THR A 9 2.95 -2.15 -6.54
C THR A 9 4.03 -1.09 -6.66
N HIS A 10 4.42 -0.42 -5.58
CA HIS A 10 5.51 0.56 -5.54
C HIS A 10 5.49 1.56 -6.71
N GLY A 11 4.31 2.14 -7.00
CA GLY A 11 4.12 3.09 -8.09
C GLY A 11 4.03 2.47 -9.50
N GLN A 12 4.02 1.15 -9.62
CA GLN A 12 3.97 0.42 -10.90
C GLN A 12 2.59 -0.19 -11.20
N HIS A 13 1.55 0.26 -10.51
CA HIS A 13 0.18 -0.25 -10.64
C HIS A 13 -0.36 -0.19 -12.09
N ALA A 14 0.07 0.78 -12.90
CA ALA A 14 -0.30 0.89 -14.31
C ALA A 14 0.24 -0.25 -15.21
N LYS A 15 1.24 -1.01 -14.74
CA LYS A 15 1.79 -2.18 -15.46
C LYS A 15 0.98 -3.46 -15.23
N LEU A 16 0.04 -3.44 -14.30
CA LEU A 16 -0.75 -4.62 -13.96
C LEU A 16 -1.93 -4.79 -14.92
N SER A 17 -2.11 -6.00 -15.41
CA SER A 17 -3.39 -6.46 -15.94
C SER A 17 -4.20 -7.02 -14.78
N VAL A 18 -5.14 -6.22 -14.26
CA VAL A 18 -6.00 -6.64 -13.15
C VAL A 18 -7.21 -7.36 -13.74
N PRO A 19 -7.42 -8.65 -13.44
CA PRO A 19 -8.57 -9.38 -13.96
C PRO A 19 -9.87 -8.85 -13.37
N ASP A 20 -10.99 -9.09 -14.06
CA ASP A 20 -12.31 -8.73 -13.55
C ASP A 20 -12.66 -9.49 -12.25
N GLY A 21 -13.40 -8.82 -11.37
CA GLY A 21 -13.89 -9.37 -10.11
C GLY A 21 -14.89 -8.45 -9.42
N ASP A 22 -15.49 -8.94 -8.34
CA ASP A 22 -16.48 -8.18 -7.56
C ASP A 22 -15.80 -7.18 -6.61
N VAL A 23 -14.66 -7.60 -6.03
CA VAL A 23 -13.90 -6.85 -5.04
C VAL A 23 -12.42 -6.83 -5.41
N LEU A 24 -11.82 -5.64 -5.48
CA LEU A 24 -10.38 -5.44 -5.56
C LEU A 24 -9.83 -5.10 -4.19
N ILE A 25 -8.78 -5.80 -3.75
CA ILE A 25 -8.04 -5.51 -2.53
C ILE A 25 -6.59 -5.18 -2.89
N HIS A 26 -6.10 -4.01 -2.48
CA HIS A 26 -4.69 -3.65 -2.53
C HIS A 26 -4.10 -3.69 -1.11
N ALA A 27 -3.24 -4.67 -0.84
CA ALA A 27 -2.80 -5.05 0.50
C ALA A 27 -1.53 -4.32 1.00
N GLY A 28 -1.35 -3.04 0.63
CA GLY A 28 -0.19 -2.23 1.07
C GLY A 28 0.75 -1.77 -0.03
N ASP A 29 1.65 -0.84 0.33
CA ASP A 29 2.84 -0.41 -0.41
C ASP A 29 2.63 -0.11 -1.91
N PHE A 30 1.60 0.70 -2.21
CA PHE A 30 1.34 1.22 -3.55
C PHE A 30 2.23 2.41 -3.96
N MET A 31 2.96 3.02 -3.02
CA MET A 31 3.89 4.14 -3.28
C MET A 31 5.33 3.63 -3.40
N ALA A 32 6.14 4.28 -4.24
CA ALA A 32 7.55 3.94 -4.38
C ALA A 32 8.40 4.54 -3.24
N PHE A 33 8.09 5.77 -2.81
CA PHE A 33 8.86 6.49 -1.77
C PHE A 33 8.04 6.84 -0.53
N GLY A 34 6.71 6.82 -0.64
CA GLY A 34 5.84 6.74 0.55
C GLY A 34 5.38 8.07 1.14
N ASP A 35 5.83 9.21 0.62
CA ASP A 35 5.52 10.54 1.16
C ASP A 35 5.11 11.58 0.10
N ARG A 36 4.89 11.15 -1.14
CA ARG A 36 4.64 12.04 -2.27
C ARG A 36 3.13 12.13 -2.57
N PRO A 37 2.50 13.31 -2.43
CA PRO A 37 1.07 13.48 -2.72
C PRO A 37 0.69 13.07 -4.15
N LYS A 38 1.61 13.26 -5.12
CA LYS A 38 1.41 12.85 -6.51
C LYS A 38 1.19 11.34 -6.65
N GLU A 39 1.87 10.50 -5.85
CA GLU A 39 1.68 9.04 -5.91
C GLU A 39 0.31 8.62 -5.39
N ILE A 40 -0.22 9.32 -4.39
CA ILE A 40 -1.59 9.09 -3.90
C ILE A 40 -2.60 9.42 -5.00
N VAL A 41 -2.44 10.58 -5.64
CA VAL A 41 -3.34 11.02 -6.72
C VAL A 41 -3.30 10.06 -7.90
N ASP A 42 -2.09 9.68 -8.34
CA ASP A 42 -1.87 8.74 -9.45
C ASP A 42 -2.49 7.36 -9.16
N PHE A 43 -2.20 6.80 -7.99
CA PHE A 43 -2.79 5.53 -7.55
C PHE A 43 -4.32 5.61 -7.46
N ASN A 44 -4.88 6.69 -6.91
CA ASN A 44 -6.33 6.85 -6.78
C ASN A 44 -7.02 6.99 -8.16
N GLN A 45 -6.39 7.69 -9.10
CA GLN A 45 -6.88 7.78 -10.48
C GLN A 45 -6.87 6.42 -11.18
N TRP A 46 -5.80 5.63 -11.00
CA TRP A 46 -5.74 4.27 -11.51
C TRP A 46 -6.77 3.34 -10.86
N LEU A 47 -6.94 3.42 -9.54
CA LEU A 47 -7.91 2.64 -8.78
C LEU A 47 -9.34 2.92 -9.24
N GLY A 48 -9.67 4.20 -9.51
CA GLY A 48 -10.97 4.63 -10.01
C GLY A 48 -11.35 4.02 -11.36
N LYS A 49 -10.36 3.69 -12.20
CA LYS A 49 -10.58 3.05 -13.52
C LYS A 49 -10.85 1.55 -13.46
N GLN A 50 -10.61 0.90 -12.31
CA GLN A 50 -10.80 -0.54 -12.19
C GLN A 50 -12.30 -0.89 -12.21
N PRO A 51 -12.72 -1.95 -12.92
CA PRO A 51 -14.14 -2.28 -13.13
C PRO A 51 -14.83 -2.81 -11.87
N HIS A 52 -14.07 -3.19 -10.85
CA HIS A 52 -14.54 -3.75 -9.60
C HIS A 52 -15.54 -2.81 -8.89
N ARG A 53 -16.67 -3.38 -8.44
CA ARG A 53 -17.71 -2.65 -7.71
C ARG A 53 -17.20 -2.13 -6.37
N HIS A 54 -16.42 -2.94 -5.67
CA HIS A 54 -15.82 -2.60 -4.37
C HIS A 54 -14.30 -2.58 -4.49
N LYS A 55 -13.67 -1.59 -3.85
CA LYS A 55 -12.21 -1.44 -3.77
C LYS A 55 -11.81 -1.20 -2.31
N VAL A 56 -10.89 -2.00 -1.81
CA VAL A 56 -10.32 -1.87 -0.46
C VAL A 56 -8.82 -1.64 -0.61
N VAL A 57 -8.31 -0.62 0.08
CA VAL A 57 -6.88 -0.30 0.07
C VAL A 57 -6.41 -0.23 1.51
N ILE A 58 -5.33 -0.94 1.80
CA ILE A 58 -4.68 -0.94 3.10
C ILE A 58 -3.35 -0.20 2.95
N ALA A 59 -3.00 0.67 3.90
CA ALA A 59 -1.70 1.31 3.91
C ALA A 59 -0.62 0.31 4.34
N GLY A 60 0.48 0.22 3.57
CA GLY A 60 1.63 -0.60 3.94
C GLY A 60 2.62 0.14 4.84
N ARG A 61 3.76 -0.49 5.14
CA ARG A 61 4.76 0.03 6.08
C ARG A 61 5.30 1.40 5.64
N GLY A 62 5.60 1.54 4.35
CA GLY A 62 6.18 2.74 3.76
C GLY A 62 5.15 3.76 3.27
N THR A 63 3.87 3.41 3.25
CA THR A 63 2.81 4.24 2.68
C THR A 63 2.33 5.29 3.70
N SER A 64 2.60 6.58 3.47
CA SER A 64 2.05 7.68 4.27
C SER A 64 0.79 8.23 3.59
N VAL A 65 -0.38 7.99 4.18
CA VAL A 65 -1.63 8.59 3.73
C VAL A 65 -1.91 9.86 4.51
N ALA A 66 -2.13 10.98 3.82
CA ALA A 66 -2.49 12.25 4.46
C ALA A 66 -3.81 12.07 5.21
N GLY A 67 -3.76 12.21 6.55
CA GLY A 67 -4.88 11.92 7.46
C GLY A 67 -4.51 11.05 8.66
N THR A 68 -3.41 10.29 8.59
CA THR A 68 -2.81 9.69 9.80
C THR A 68 -1.77 10.65 10.36
N HIS A 69 -2.06 11.29 11.49
CA HIS A 69 -1.03 11.84 12.35
C HIS A 69 -0.15 10.67 12.84
N ARG A 70 0.85 10.27 12.06
CA ARG A 70 1.94 9.42 12.56
C ARG A 70 2.76 10.28 13.52
N GLY A 71 2.33 10.33 14.78
CA GLY A 71 3.26 10.58 15.86
C GLY A 71 4.43 9.62 15.68
N ARG A 72 5.62 10.17 15.49
CA ARG A 72 6.89 9.47 15.24
C ARG A 72 6.99 8.23 16.15
N ALA A 73 6.67 7.05 15.63
CA ALA A 73 6.97 5.80 16.31
C ALA A 73 8.49 5.65 16.26
N ARG A 74 9.12 5.99 17.39
CA ARG A 74 10.57 5.95 17.59
C ARG A 74 11.07 4.56 17.18
N SER A 75 12.20 4.53 16.50
CA SER A 75 13.05 3.35 16.35
C SER A 75 13.15 2.62 17.69
N GLN A 76 12.56 1.44 17.80
CA GLN A 76 12.97 0.49 18.83
C GLN A 76 14.42 0.11 18.51
N PRO A 77 15.38 0.28 19.42
CA PRO A 77 16.71 -0.27 19.21
C PRO A 77 16.60 -1.80 19.18
N ALA A 78 17.33 -2.43 18.27
CA ALA A 78 17.42 -3.89 18.21
C ALA A 78 17.83 -4.46 19.58
N PRO A 79 17.28 -5.60 20.03
CA PRO A 79 17.66 -6.20 21.30
C PRO A 79 19.16 -6.52 21.29
N ALA A 80 19.85 -6.08 22.34
CA ALA A 80 21.27 -6.36 22.52
C ALA A 80 21.50 -7.87 22.52
N ARG A 81 22.42 -8.34 21.65
CA ARG A 81 22.91 -9.72 21.69
C ARG A 81 23.49 -9.98 23.07
N VAL A 82 22.93 -10.95 23.78
CA VAL A 82 23.55 -11.53 24.98
C VAL A 82 24.81 -12.28 24.52
N PRO A 83 26.02 -11.94 24.99
CA PRO A 83 27.20 -12.76 24.72
C PRO A 83 27.05 -14.08 25.48
N GLY A 84 26.98 -15.19 24.75
CA GLY A 84 27.06 -16.52 25.31
C GLY A 84 28.51 -16.94 25.50
N LEU A 85 28.79 -17.48 26.69
CA LEU A 85 29.79 -18.50 27.08
C LEU A 85 31.11 -18.57 26.30
#